data_AF-A0A7J9CQW2-F1
#
_entry.id   AF-A0A7J9CQW2-F1
#
_cell.length_a   1.000
_cell.length_b   1.000
_cell.length_c   1.000
_cell.angle_alpha   90.00
_cell.angle_beta   90.00
_cell.angle_gamma   90.00
#
_symmetry.space_group_name_H-M   'P 1'
#
loop_
_entity.id
_entity.type
_entity.pdbx_description
1 polymer ?
#
loop_
_entity_poly.entity_id
_entity_poly.type
_entity_poly.pdbx_seq_one_letter_code
_entity_poly.pdbx_strand_id
1 'polypeptide(L)'
;MFVFQGTSCSVDEIIKISYSWTKQYSSVSRISPYESRSYLSNWPTTSNWVCLNTDGLVRLDEGFAADGGCVRDHKGEWIIGFARYLGNCTMLESELWGILNGLNLILDRRFENILIQIDSIETINAIMEGTSGNSNSALVKRIHQTLKRVKQWEVQHIPKRRQLNC
;
A
#
# COMPACT_ATOMS: atom_id res chain seq x y z
N MET A 1 9.32 -7.01 1.06
CA MET A 1 8.46 -7.35 2.21
C MET A 1 7.01 -7.23 1.80
N PHE A 2 6.28 -8.34 1.86
CA PHE A 2 4.87 -8.43 1.51
C PHE A 2 3.93 -8.11 2.64
N VAL A 3 2.75 -7.67 2.26
CA VAL A 3 1.66 -7.48 3.20
C VAL A 3 0.97 -8.83 3.50
N PHE A 4 0.68 -9.62 2.46
CA PHE A 4 0.00 -10.91 2.62
C PHE A 4 0.79 -12.04 1.94
N GLN A 5 1.29 -12.98 2.73
CA GLN A 5 1.79 -14.27 2.24
C GLN A 5 1.20 -15.39 3.08
N GLY A 6 0.55 -16.36 2.43
CA GLY A 6 0.15 -17.61 3.07
C GLY A 6 -1.35 -17.85 3.12
N THR A 7 -1.68 -19.12 3.04
CA THR A 7 -2.99 -19.72 2.75
C THR A 7 -3.89 -19.89 3.97
N SER A 8 -3.84 -19.00 4.96
CA SER A 8 -4.88 -18.93 5.99
C SER A 8 -5.25 -17.47 6.28
N CYS A 9 -6.57 -17.23 6.39
CA CYS A 9 -7.19 -15.91 6.47
C CYS A 9 -8.08 -15.81 7.70
N SER A 10 -7.44 -15.55 8.85
CA SER A 10 -8.10 -15.28 10.11
C SER A 10 -7.73 -13.88 10.62
N VAL A 11 -8.57 -13.33 11.49
CA VAL A 11 -8.22 -12.09 12.22
C VAL A 11 -6.92 -12.28 13.01
N ASP A 12 -6.68 -13.48 13.55
CA ASP A 12 -5.43 -13.82 14.24
C ASP A 12 -4.21 -13.73 13.32
N GLU A 13 -4.34 -14.03 12.03
CA GLU A 13 -3.27 -13.83 11.05
C GLU A 13 -3.00 -12.37 10.75
N ILE A 14 -4.04 -11.55 10.63
CA ILE A 14 -3.85 -10.09 10.47
C ILE A 14 -3.06 -9.54 11.66
N ILE A 15 -3.38 -9.99 12.88
CA ILE A 15 -2.66 -9.64 14.10
C ILE A 15 -1.22 -10.16 14.06
N LYS A 16 -0.99 -11.43 13.67
CA LYS A 16 0.36 -12.01 13.55
C LYS A 16 1.21 -11.31 12.50
N ILE A 17 0.63 -10.93 11.37
CA ILE A 17 1.28 -10.17 10.30
C ILE A 17 1.71 -8.80 10.84
N SER A 18 0.79 -8.08 11.48
CA SER A 18 1.06 -6.77 12.10
C SER A 18 2.16 -6.86 13.17
N TYR A 19 2.11 -7.90 14.00
CA TYR A 19 3.12 -8.18 15.03
C TYR A 19 4.49 -8.53 14.43
N SER A 20 4.50 -9.34 13.36
CA SER A 20 5.72 -9.73 12.65
C SER A 20 6.41 -8.53 12.01
N TRP A 21 5.66 -7.62 11.38
CA TRP A 21 6.21 -6.36 10.85
C TRP A 21 6.80 -5.49 11.95
N THR A 22 6.12 -5.38 13.09
CA THR A 22 6.59 -4.57 14.23
C THR A 22 7.93 -5.10 14.75
N LYS A 23 8.09 -6.43 14.83
CA LYS A 23 9.37 -7.07 15.16
C LYS A 23 10.43 -6.84 14.10
N GLN A 24 10.08 -6.97 12.82
CA GLN A 24 11.03 -6.81 11.74
C GLN A 24 11.55 -5.37 11.65
N TYR A 25 10.69 -4.37 11.79
CA TYR A 25 11.08 -2.95 11.92
C TYR A 25 12.10 -2.73 13.05
N SER A 26 11.88 -3.35 14.20
CA SER A 26 12.79 -3.26 15.37
C SER A 26 14.15 -3.91 15.11
N SER A 27 14.25 -4.81 14.12
CA SER A 27 15.49 -5.50 13.75
C SER A 27 16.22 -4.88 12.55
N VAL A 28 15.48 -4.34 11.57
CA VAL A 28 16.03 -3.69 10.36
C VAL A 28 16.76 -2.39 10.68
N SER A 29 16.39 -1.72 11.78
CA SER A 29 17.15 -0.59 12.35
C SER A 29 18.61 -0.94 12.76
N ARG A 30 19.08 -2.19 12.55
CA ARG A 30 20.45 -2.65 12.85
C ARG A 30 21.24 -3.19 11.65
N ILE A 31 20.71 -3.22 10.42
CA ILE A 31 21.43 -3.77 9.25
C ILE A 31 21.77 -2.66 8.24
N SER A 32 23.02 -2.67 7.75
CA SER A 32 23.60 -1.70 6.80
C SER A 32 23.11 -1.92 5.34
N PRO A 33 23.05 -0.87 4.47
CA PRO A 33 22.15 -0.80 3.30
C PRO A 33 22.67 -1.37 1.96
N TYR A 34 23.61 -2.32 1.95
CA TYR A 34 24.47 -2.48 0.75
C TYR A 34 23.90 -3.22 -0.48
N GLU A 35 22.73 -3.87 -0.46
CA GLU A 35 22.38 -4.80 -1.59
C GLU A 35 21.12 -4.54 -2.43
N SER A 36 20.41 -3.41 -2.29
CA SER A 36 19.15 -3.20 -3.04
C SER A 36 19.23 -2.27 -4.27
N ARG A 37 20.45 -1.92 -4.72
CA ARG A 37 20.65 -0.77 -5.64
C ARG A 37 20.20 -0.99 -7.10
N SER A 38 19.87 -2.22 -7.51
CA SER A 38 19.47 -2.54 -8.89
C SER A 38 17.95 -2.58 -9.15
N TYR A 39 17.09 -2.36 -8.15
CA TYR A 39 15.64 -2.62 -8.25
C TYR A 39 14.74 -1.37 -8.35
N LEU A 40 15.32 -0.17 -8.43
CA LEU A 40 14.65 1.11 -8.14
C LEU A 40 14.61 2.08 -9.32
N SER A 41 14.38 1.62 -10.56
CA SER A 41 14.41 2.53 -11.73
C SER A 41 13.41 3.69 -11.65
N ASN A 42 12.39 3.60 -10.77
CA ASN A 42 11.37 4.63 -10.54
C ASN A 42 11.11 4.90 -9.03
N TRP A 43 12.05 4.56 -8.14
CA TRP A 43 11.88 4.90 -6.72
C TRP A 43 12.11 6.41 -6.51
N PRO A 44 11.43 7.05 -5.55
CA PRO A 44 11.67 8.46 -5.30
C PRO A 44 13.11 8.67 -4.82
N THR A 45 13.85 9.53 -5.51
CA THR A 45 15.26 9.84 -5.17
C THR A 45 15.38 11.03 -4.21
N THR A 46 14.28 11.76 -4.00
CA THR A 46 14.21 12.98 -3.20
C THR A 46 13.62 12.70 -1.81
N SER A 47 14.24 13.28 -0.78
CA SER A 47 13.93 12.97 0.62
C SER A 47 12.54 13.39 1.11
N ASN A 48 11.83 14.20 0.33
CA ASN A 48 10.48 14.67 0.61
C ASN A 48 9.38 13.75 0.06
N TRP A 49 9.73 12.62 -0.53
CA TRP A 49 8.80 11.63 -1.04
C TRP A 49 8.75 10.37 -0.18
N VAL A 50 7.56 9.81 -0.07
CA VAL A 50 7.33 8.47 0.48
C VAL A 50 6.67 7.59 -0.56
N CYS A 51 6.93 6.28 -0.46
CA CYS A 51 6.29 5.29 -1.29
C CYS A 51 5.24 4.53 -0.50
N LEU A 52 4.00 4.50 -1.01
CA LEU A 52 2.91 3.68 -0.50
C LEU A 52 2.78 2.42 -1.36
N ASN A 53 3.01 1.26 -0.76
CA ASN A 53 2.67 -0.04 -1.35
C ASN A 53 1.38 -0.54 -0.71
N THR A 54 0.44 -1.02 -1.51
CA THR A 54 -0.77 -1.69 -1.03
C THR A 54 -0.85 -3.10 -1.60
N ASP A 55 -1.56 -3.95 -0.88
CA ASP A 55 -1.94 -5.29 -1.31
C ASP A 55 -3.26 -5.63 -0.62
N GLY A 56 -4.14 -6.29 -1.34
CA GLY A 56 -5.41 -6.80 -0.86
C GLY A 56 -5.40 -8.32 -0.75
N LEU A 57 -6.18 -8.83 0.21
CA LEU A 57 -6.40 -10.26 0.39
C LEU A 57 -7.90 -10.51 0.43
N VAL A 58 -8.41 -11.37 -0.45
CA VAL A 58 -9.83 -11.74 -0.48
C VAL A 58 -10.01 -13.24 -0.63
N ARG A 59 -10.97 -13.77 0.12
CA ARG A 59 -11.53 -15.11 0.05
C ARG A 59 -13.04 -15.03 0.03
N LEU A 60 -13.58 -15.15 -1.17
CA LEU A 60 -15.02 -14.99 -1.41
C LEU A 60 -15.83 -16.12 -0.76
N ASP A 61 -15.27 -17.32 -0.68
CA ASP A 61 -15.88 -18.52 -0.08
C ASP A 61 -16.01 -18.41 1.45
N GLU A 62 -15.06 -17.75 2.10
CA GLU A 62 -15.05 -17.51 3.55
C GLU A 62 -15.70 -16.15 3.94
N GLY A 63 -16.12 -15.35 2.95
CA GLY A 63 -16.61 -13.99 3.19
C GLY A 63 -15.57 -13.10 3.87
N PHE A 64 -14.29 -13.34 3.58
CA PHE A 64 -13.15 -12.70 4.22
C PHE A 64 -12.40 -11.82 3.23
N ALA A 65 -12.05 -10.63 3.67
CA ALA A 65 -11.23 -9.69 2.96
C ALA A 65 -10.44 -8.86 3.96
N ALA A 66 -9.25 -8.46 3.55
CA ALA A 66 -8.38 -7.57 4.26
C ALA A 66 -7.65 -6.65 3.28
N ASP A 67 -7.36 -5.44 3.73
CA ASP A 67 -6.38 -4.59 3.09
C ASP A 67 -5.10 -4.53 3.93
N GLY A 68 -4.03 -4.13 3.27
CA GLY A 68 -2.87 -3.67 3.99
C GLY A 68 -1.86 -3.02 3.06
N GLY A 69 -0.75 -2.61 3.66
CA GLY A 69 0.24 -1.86 2.96
C GLY A 69 1.40 -1.47 3.83
N CYS A 70 2.39 -0.85 3.19
CA CYS A 70 3.47 -0.19 3.89
C CYS A 70 3.84 1.13 3.23
N VAL A 71 4.34 2.03 4.05
CA VAL A 71 4.90 3.31 3.65
C VAL A 71 6.41 3.23 3.88
N ARG A 72 7.18 3.58 2.85
CA ARG A 72 8.65 3.59 2.87
C ARG A 72 9.18 4.96 2.48
N ASP A 73 10.39 5.30 2.92
CA ASP A 73 11.03 6.55 2.56
C ASP A 73 11.74 6.49 1.19
N HIS A 74 12.31 7.62 0.76
CA HIS A 74 13.13 7.73 -0.46
C HIS A 74 14.36 6.80 -0.53
N LYS A 75 14.79 6.19 0.57
CA LYS A 75 15.87 5.20 0.59
C LYS A 75 15.36 3.76 0.50
N GLY A 76 14.04 3.57 0.54
CA GLY A 76 13.41 2.25 0.62
C GLY A 76 13.22 1.77 2.05
N GLU A 77 13.57 2.58 3.05
CA GLU A 77 13.47 2.21 4.45
C GLU A 77 12.03 2.28 4.93
N TRP A 78 11.64 1.30 5.74
CA TRP A 78 10.27 1.19 6.23
C TRP A 78 9.94 2.30 7.23
N ILE A 79 8.82 2.98 7.04
CA ILE A 79 8.31 4.01 7.96
C ILE A 79 7.20 3.44 8.82
N ILE A 80 6.19 2.83 8.17
CA ILE A 80 5.01 2.26 8.82
C ILE A 80 4.36 1.21 7.93
N GLY A 81 3.73 0.22 8.52
CA GLY A 81 2.87 -0.75 7.85
C GLY A 81 1.52 -0.84 8.53
N PHE A 82 0.53 -1.32 7.80
CA PHE A 82 -0.84 -1.42 8.24
C PHE A 82 -1.53 -2.62 7.61
N ALA A 83 -2.48 -3.17 8.34
CA ALA A 83 -3.39 -4.20 7.87
C ALA A 83 -4.74 -3.97 8.51
N ARG A 84 -5.81 -4.22 7.77
CA ARG A 84 -7.17 -4.04 8.24
C ARG A 84 -8.06 -5.15 7.73
N TYR A 85 -8.81 -5.77 8.63
CA TYR A 85 -9.91 -6.65 8.27
C TYR A 85 -11.08 -5.84 7.68
N LEU A 86 -11.59 -6.26 6.53
CA LEU A 86 -12.66 -5.60 5.79
C LEU A 86 -13.99 -6.37 5.79
N GLY A 87 -14.00 -7.63 6.23
CA GLY A 87 -15.21 -8.45 6.10
C GLY A 87 -15.34 -8.99 4.68
N ASN A 88 -16.48 -8.82 4.04
CA ASN A 88 -16.69 -9.27 2.67
C ASN A 88 -16.55 -8.09 1.70
N CYS A 89 -15.60 -8.16 0.77
CA CYS A 89 -15.50 -7.22 -0.34
C CYS A 89 -14.79 -7.87 -1.54
N THR A 90 -14.85 -7.22 -2.68
CA THR A 90 -14.12 -7.62 -3.89
C THR A 90 -12.62 -7.35 -3.77
N MET A 91 -11.82 -7.98 -4.64
CA MET A 91 -10.38 -7.70 -4.75
C MET A 91 -10.12 -6.21 -5.01
N LEU A 92 -10.84 -5.60 -5.96
CA LEU A 92 -10.73 -4.18 -6.26
C LEU A 92 -11.05 -3.30 -5.04
N GLU A 93 -12.13 -3.61 -4.31
CA GLU A 93 -12.46 -2.86 -3.10
C GLU A 93 -11.38 -2.99 -2.02
N SER A 94 -10.80 -4.18 -1.83
CA SER A 94 -9.73 -4.38 -0.85
C SER A 94 -8.48 -3.53 -1.16
N GLU A 95 -8.08 -3.46 -2.43
CA GLU A 95 -6.96 -2.62 -2.87
C GLU A 95 -7.27 -1.13 -2.70
N LEU A 96 -8.46 -0.68 -3.11
CA LEU A 96 -8.89 0.71 -2.95
C LEU A 96 -8.97 1.12 -1.48
N TRP A 97 -9.43 0.24 -0.59
CA TRP A 97 -9.42 0.46 0.85
C TRP A 97 -7.99 0.57 1.39
N GLY A 98 -7.08 -0.29 0.93
CA GLY A 98 -5.66 -0.22 1.26
C GLY A 98 -5.05 1.14 0.88
N ILE A 99 -5.35 1.64 -0.33
CA ILE A 99 -4.91 2.97 -0.78
C ILE A 99 -5.47 4.06 0.14
N LEU A 100 -6.77 4.05 0.42
CA LEU A 100 -7.39 5.06 1.27
C LEU A 100 -6.80 5.07 2.69
N ASN A 101 -6.62 3.90 3.30
CA ASN A 101 -6.04 3.76 4.63
C ASN A 101 -4.59 4.26 4.64
N GLY A 102 -3.78 3.85 3.65
CA GLY A 102 -2.40 4.30 3.50
C GLY A 102 -2.28 5.82 3.31
N LEU A 103 -3.14 6.43 2.48
CA LEU A 103 -3.17 7.88 2.28
C LEU A 103 -3.51 8.63 3.57
N ASN A 104 -4.47 8.15 4.36
CA ASN A 104 -4.80 8.76 5.65
C ASN A 104 -3.61 8.71 6.61
N LEU A 105 -2.92 7.57 6.71
CA LEU A 105 -1.72 7.42 7.54
C LEU A 105 -0.58 8.36 7.12
N ILE A 106 -0.39 8.56 5.82
CA ILE A 106 0.60 9.48 5.27
C ILE A 106 0.26 10.93 5.64
N LEU A 107 -1.00 11.33 5.46
CA LEU A 107 -1.46 12.69 5.78
C LEU A 107 -1.36 12.99 7.28
N ASP A 108 -1.71 12.03 8.14
CA ASP A 108 -1.58 12.16 9.59
C ASP A 108 -0.12 12.39 10.02
N ARG A 109 0.83 11.85 9.23
CA ARG A 109 2.28 12.03 9.42
C ARG A 109 2.86 13.24 8.66
N ARG A 110 2.02 14.03 8.00
CA ARG A 110 2.39 15.26 7.27
C ARG A 110 3.37 15.04 6.11
N PHE A 111 3.36 13.85 5.49
CA PHE A 111 4.04 13.67 4.22
C PHE A 111 3.21 14.28 3.09
N GLU A 112 3.88 14.99 2.19
CA GLU A 112 3.20 15.80 1.17
C GLU A 112 3.39 15.27 -0.25
N ASN A 113 4.38 14.41 -0.49
CA ASN A 113 4.66 13.85 -1.82
C ASN A 113 4.68 12.33 -1.77
N ILE A 114 3.89 11.68 -2.64
CA ILE A 114 3.59 10.25 -2.53
C ILE A 114 3.76 9.55 -3.87
N LEU A 115 4.52 8.45 -3.89
CA LEU A 115 4.48 7.47 -4.96
C LEU A 115 3.61 6.29 -4.54
N ILE A 116 2.48 6.07 -5.20
CA ILE A 116 1.57 4.95 -4.93
C ILE A 116 1.91 3.80 -5.87
N GLN A 117 2.34 2.68 -5.31
CA GLN A 117 2.73 1.47 -6.05
C GLN A 117 1.63 0.41 -5.93
N ILE A 118 1.05 0.05 -7.07
CA ILE A 118 -0.15 -0.80 -7.18
C ILE A 118 0.18 -1.97 -8.13
N ASP A 119 -0.20 -3.19 -7.78
CA ASP A 119 -0.02 -4.37 -8.65
C ASP A 119 -1.23 -4.69 -9.54
N SER A 120 -2.40 -4.17 -9.18
CA SER A 120 -3.66 -4.31 -9.91
C SER A 120 -3.85 -3.19 -10.95
N ILE A 121 -3.83 -3.57 -12.23
CA ILE A 121 -4.15 -2.65 -13.34
C ILE A 121 -5.58 -2.12 -13.22
N GLU A 122 -6.52 -2.96 -12.75
CA GLU A 122 -7.91 -2.56 -12.51
C GLU A 122 -8.00 -1.43 -11.49
N THR A 123 -7.23 -1.52 -10.41
CA THR A 123 -7.15 -0.47 -9.38
C THR A 123 -6.54 0.81 -9.94
N ILE A 124 -5.48 0.71 -10.74
CA ILE A 124 -4.89 1.87 -11.43
C ILE A 124 -5.93 2.55 -12.31
N ASN A 125 -6.66 1.79 -13.13
CA ASN A 125 -7.70 2.34 -14.00
C ASN A 125 -8.79 3.05 -13.19
N ALA A 126 -9.25 2.45 -12.08
CA ALA A 126 -10.25 3.06 -11.20
C ALA A 126 -9.79 4.42 -10.63
N ILE A 127 -8.52 4.53 -10.22
CA ILE A 127 -7.91 5.79 -9.75
C ILE A 127 -7.75 6.79 -10.90
N MET A 128 -7.33 6.35 -12.09
CA MET A 128 -7.17 7.26 -13.22
C MET A 128 -8.53 7.80 -13.71
N GLU A 129 -9.55 6.95 -13.78
CA GLU A 129 -10.93 7.34 -14.10
C GLU A 129 -11.49 8.33 -13.09
N GLY A 130 -11.24 8.13 -11.79
CA GLY A 130 -11.68 9.05 -10.75
C GLY A 130 -11.09 10.46 -10.87
N THR A 131 -9.92 10.59 -11.52
CA THR A 131 -9.32 11.91 -11.81
C THR A 131 -10.16 12.71 -12.80
N SER A 132 -10.86 12.04 -13.71
CA SER A 132 -11.78 12.68 -14.67
C SER A 132 -13.12 13.09 -14.04
N GLY A 133 -13.38 12.74 -12.77
CA GLY A 133 -14.64 13.01 -12.07
C GLY A 133 -15.80 12.07 -12.45
N ASN A 134 -15.58 11.13 -13.37
CA ASN A 134 -16.62 10.26 -13.93
C ASN A 134 -16.88 8.97 -13.15
N SER A 135 -16.09 8.68 -12.10
CA SER A 135 -16.28 7.44 -11.33
C SER A 135 -17.56 7.48 -10.50
N ASN A 136 -18.37 6.42 -10.57
CA ASN A 136 -19.55 6.25 -9.71
C ASN A 136 -19.21 5.65 -8.33
N SER A 137 -17.97 5.20 -8.12
CA SER A 137 -17.55 4.61 -6.84
C SER A 137 -17.34 5.68 -5.78
N ALA A 138 -18.10 5.58 -4.67
CA ALA A 138 -17.92 6.45 -3.51
C ALA A 138 -16.50 6.34 -2.91
N LEU A 139 -15.91 5.14 -2.96
CA LEU A 139 -14.56 4.88 -2.46
C LEU A 139 -13.50 5.59 -3.32
N VAL A 140 -13.61 5.49 -4.66
CA VAL A 140 -12.74 6.23 -5.59
C VAL A 140 -12.87 7.73 -5.37
N LYS A 141 -14.11 8.26 -5.28
CA LYS A 141 -14.35 9.68 -4.97
C LYS A 141 -13.66 10.10 -3.67
N ARG A 142 -13.72 9.28 -2.63
CA ARG A 142 -13.09 9.54 -1.33
C ARG A 142 -11.56 9.53 -1.43
N ILE A 143 -10.97 8.62 -2.20
CA ILE A 143 -9.53 8.61 -2.49
C ILE A 143 -9.12 9.90 -3.18
N HIS A 144 -9.82 10.34 -4.23
CA HIS A 144 -9.50 11.61 -4.90
C HIS A 144 -9.66 12.84 -4.00
N GLN A 145 -10.69 12.88 -3.15
CA GLN A 145 -10.81 13.95 -2.15
C GLN A 145 -9.60 13.98 -1.20
N THR A 146 -9.05 12.82 -0.88
CA THR A 146 -7.86 12.69 -0.02
C THR A 146 -6.60 13.11 -0.77
N LEU A 147 -6.43 12.69 -2.03
CA LEU A 147 -5.32 13.09 -2.89
C LEU A 147 -5.26 14.60 -3.15
N LYS A 148 -6.40 15.31 -3.15
CA LYS A 148 -6.42 16.78 -3.22
C LYS A 148 -5.72 17.48 -2.06
N ARG A 149 -5.49 16.79 -0.93
CA ARG A 149 -4.77 17.30 0.24
C ARG A 149 -3.28 17.02 0.18
N VAL A 150 -2.84 16.20 -0.77
CA VAL A 150 -1.45 15.84 -1.01
C VAL A 150 -0.87 16.83 -2.03
N LYS A 151 0.36 17.28 -1.84
CA LYS A 151 0.99 18.28 -2.71
C LYS A 151 1.32 17.70 -4.09
N GLN A 152 1.93 16.52 -4.12
CA GLN A 152 2.25 15.80 -5.36
C GLN A 152 2.00 14.31 -5.15
N TRP A 153 1.42 13.66 -6.14
CA TRP A 153 1.28 12.20 -6.11
C TRP A 153 1.47 11.62 -7.50
N GLU A 154 2.03 10.42 -7.54
CA GLU A 154 2.23 9.62 -8.74
C GLU A 154 1.73 8.21 -8.49
N VAL A 155 1.28 7.54 -9.54
CA VAL A 155 0.89 6.13 -9.50
C VAL A 155 1.84 5.35 -10.39
N GLN A 156 2.34 4.23 -9.86
CA GLN A 156 3.22 3.32 -10.57
C GLN A 156 2.66 1.90 -10.50
N HIS A 157 2.58 1.24 -11.66
CA HIS A 157 2.31 -0.19 -11.71
C HIS A 157 3.54 -1.01 -11.32
N ILE A 158 3.37 -1.94 -10.38
CA ILE A 158 4.40 -2.92 -10.01
C ILE A 158 3.80 -4.31 -10.05
N PRO A 159 4.20 -5.17 -11.03
CA PRO A 159 3.72 -6.54 -11.06
C PRO A 159 3.96 -7.26 -9.73
N LYS A 160 3.00 -8.07 -9.28
CA LYS A 160 3.05 -8.81 -8.01
C LYS A 160 4.36 -9.61 -7.81
N ARG A 161 4.94 -10.13 -8.90
CA ARG A 161 6.24 -10.82 -8.89
C ARG A 161 7.43 -9.92 -8.51
N ARG A 162 7.34 -8.62 -8.74
CA ARG A 162 8.36 -7.61 -8.38
C ARG A 162 8.22 -7.11 -6.95
N GLN A 163 7.03 -7.18 -6.35
CA GLN A 163 6.87 -6.98 -4.90
C GLN A 163 7.65 -8.06 -4.09
N LEU A 164 8.00 -9.21 -4.72
CA LEU A 164 8.77 -10.31 -4.10
C LEU A 164 10.20 -9.93 -3.72
N ASN A 165 10.73 -8.93 -4.40
CA ASN A 165 12.15 -8.62 -4.34
C ASN A 165 12.41 -7.20 -3.77
N CYS A 166 11.38 -6.50 -3.29
CA CYS A 166 11.45 -5.14 -2.73
C CYS A 166 11.12 -5.09 -1.24
#